data_AF-A0A150WQJ2-F1
#
_entry.id   AF-A0A150WQJ2-F1
#
_cell.length_a   1.000
_cell.length_b   1.000
_cell.length_c   1.000
_cell.angle_alpha   90.00
_cell.angle_beta   90.00
_cell.angle_gamma   90.00
#
_symmetry.space_group_name_H-M   'P 1'
#
loop_
_entity.id
_entity.type
_entity.pdbx_description
1 polymer ?
#
loop_
_entity_poly.entity_id
_entity_poly.type
_entity_poly.pdbx_seq_one_letter_code
_entity_poly.pdbx_strand_id
1 'polypeptide(L)'
;MVRFKLLILIVLIALPSISLADVLFEGYSKILSGEDHIGYVISRYEFDSKKKQFVSTYFLKTGKGAGELTESLKAYADSELAPISYEYTSLTGKDTKTIDAKFKNGNLSAIVTTNGKTSRIEKKVPKGTFLSTFLVYLMLKSKDGLKSETNYEYQAIAEEDGGIYKGQALVGKEEMFNGFKVFKILNTYKDSKFLSYVNERGEVLGTNALGQAISTELVGKAGDATANQSVSANLLKTLFGATPAGEANVIFRAKKLNDAEAQAAPATKQLGVPQGTPGQNIQIKAQPGQSEEPSKGKGR
;
A
#
# COMPACT_ATOMS: atom_id res chain seq x y z
N MET A 1 2.79 -33.11 62.17
CA MET A 1 3.21 -31.96 61.33
C MET A 1 2.78 -32.23 59.89
N VAL A 2 1.63 -31.68 59.48
CA VAL A 2 1.08 -31.89 58.13
C VAL A 2 1.65 -30.82 57.20
N ARG A 3 2.39 -31.23 56.17
CA ARG A 3 2.95 -30.33 55.14
C ARG A 3 1.92 -30.18 54.01
N PHE A 4 1.20 -29.06 54.01
CA PHE A 4 0.34 -28.66 52.90
C PHE A 4 1.20 -27.88 51.88
N LYS A 5 1.59 -28.51 50.77
CA LYS A 5 2.21 -27.82 49.63
C LYS A 5 1.10 -27.31 48.72
N LEU A 6 0.84 -26.01 48.79
CA LEU A 6 -0.05 -25.30 47.87
C LEU A 6 0.66 -25.20 46.50
N LEU A 7 0.23 -26.00 45.54
CA LEU A 7 0.65 -25.91 44.14
C LEU A 7 -0.26 -24.89 43.44
N ILE A 8 0.20 -23.64 43.29
CA ILE A 8 -0.48 -22.64 42.46
C ILE A 8 -0.09 -22.91 41.01
N LEU A 9 -0.99 -23.56 40.27
CA LEU A 9 -0.92 -23.71 38.81
C LEU A 9 -1.38 -22.39 38.18
N ILE A 10 -0.44 -21.51 37.83
CA ILE A 10 -0.70 -20.35 36.97
C ILE A 10 -0.90 -20.88 35.55
N VAL A 11 -2.15 -21.09 35.16
CA VAL A 11 -2.53 -21.32 33.75
C VAL A 11 -2.45 -19.97 33.05
N LEU A 12 -1.30 -19.68 32.42
CA LEU A 12 -1.18 -18.59 31.46
C LEU A 12 -2.09 -18.96 30.27
N ILE A 13 -3.28 -18.36 30.20
CA ILE A 13 -4.14 -18.45 29.03
C ILE A 13 -3.43 -17.66 27.92
N ALA A 14 -2.58 -18.34 27.16
CA ALA A 14 -2.10 -17.85 25.89
C ALA A 14 -3.29 -17.83 24.91
N LEU A 15 -4.07 -16.75 24.94
CA LEU A 15 -5.04 -16.49 23.89
C LEU A 15 -4.26 -16.44 22.57
N PRO A 16 -4.54 -17.32 21.60
CA PRO A 16 -3.89 -17.23 20.30
C PRO A 16 -4.32 -15.89 19.71
N SER A 17 -3.37 -14.95 19.60
CA SER A 17 -3.57 -13.76 18.79
C SER A 17 -3.85 -14.27 17.38
N ILE A 18 -5.09 -14.12 16.92
CA ILE A 18 -5.42 -14.28 15.51
C ILE A 18 -4.75 -13.09 14.82
N SER A 19 -3.45 -13.21 14.59
CA SER A 19 -2.71 -12.33 13.69
C SER A 19 -3.32 -12.58 12.32
N LEU A 20 -4.12 -11.60 11.91
CA LEU A 20 -4.55 -11.37 10.54
C LEU A 20 -3.31 -10.94 9.73
N ALA A 21 -3.35 -11.10 8.41
CA ALA A 21 -2.27 -10.62 7.55
C ALA A 21 -2.08 -9.11 7.72
N ASP A 22 -0.84 -8.65 7.64
CA ASP A 22 -0.52 -7.24 7.79
C ASP A 22 -0.92 -6.51 6.50
N VAL A 23 -1.90 -5.60 6.59
CA VAL A 23 -2.33 -4.78 5.47
C VAL A 23 -1.25 -3.74 5.20
N LEU A 24 -0.51 -3.92 4.10
CA LEU A 24 0.55 -3.02 3.65
C LEU A 24 -0.05 -1.77 3.00
N PHE A 25 -1.13 -1.97 2.25
CA PHE A 25 -1.90 -0.93 1.58
C PHE A 25 -3.35 -1.38 1.39
N GLU A 26 -4.30 -0.47 1.61
CA GLU A 26 -5.69 -0.61 1.21
C GLU A 26 -6.24 0.76 0.78
N GLY A 27 -6.78 0.83 -0.44
CA GLY A 27 -7.23 2.09 -1.01
C GLY A 27 -8.36 1.93 -2.01
N TYR A 28 -9.11 3.00 -2.15
CA TYR A 28 -10.10 3.20 -3.21
C TYR A 28 -9.58 4.28 -4.14
N SER A 29 -9.61 4.03 -5.44
CA SER A 29 -9.23 4.99 -6.47
C SER A 29 -10.38 5.24 -7.42
N LYS A 30 -10.54 6.49 -7.85
CA LYS A 30 -11.37 6.85 -9.01
C LYS A 30 -10.67 6.38 -10.28
N ILE A 31 -11.45 6.01 -11.28
CA ILE A 31 -11.00 5.84 -12.67
C ILE A 31 -11.54 7.01 -13.46
N LEU A 32 -10.63 7.71 -14.13
CA LEU A 32 -10.94 8.88 -14.94
C LEU A 32 -10.64 8.57 -16.41
N SER A 33 -11.51 9.04 -17.30
CA SER A 33 -11.25 9.14 -18.74
C SER A 33 -11.16 10.62 -19.09
N GLY A 34 -9.94 11.14 -19.26
CA GLY A 34 -9.72 12.58 -19.20
C GLY A 34 -10.09 13.11 -17.82
N GLU A 35 -11.09 13.99 -17.75
CA GLU A 35 -11.62 14.54 -16.49
C GLU A 35 -12.88 13.82 -16.00
N ASP A 36 -13.46 12.94 -16.83
CA ASP A 36 -14.72 12.27 -16.52
C ASP A 36 -14.50 11.09 -15.58
N HIS A 37 -15.25 11.05 -14.48
CA HIS A 37 -15.24 9.93 -13.55
C HIS A 37 -16.07 8.77 -14.09
N ILE A 38 -15.38 7.71 -14.54
CA ILE A 38 -15.99 6.58 -15.24
C ILE A 38 -16.03 5.30 -14.41
N GLY A 39 -15.45 5.23 -13.22
CA GLY A 39 -15.38 3.99 -12.45
C GLY A 39 -14.50 4.06 -11.22
N TYR A 40 -14.26 2.92 -10.61
CA TYR A 40 -13.42 2.81 -9.41
C TYR A 40 -12.60 1.53 -9.38
N VAL A 41 -11.49 1.60 -8.65
CA VAL A 41 -10.66 0.46 -8.27
C VAL A 41 -10.58 0.39 -6.75
N ILE A 42 -10.66 -0.82 -6.22
CA ILE A 42 -10.37 -1.14 -4.83
C ILE A 42 -9.17 -2.06 -4.85
N SER A 43 -8.11 -1.70 -4.14
CA SER A 43 -6.87 -2.47 -4.12
C SER A 43 -6.42 -2.69 -2.69
N ARG A 44 -5.96 -3.92 -2.40
CA ARG A 44 -5.35 -4.29 -1.14
C ARG A 44 -4.10 -5.12 -1.37
N TYR A 45 -3.02 -4.74 -0.71
CA TYR A 45 -1.81 -5.53 -0.60
C TYR A 45 -1.57 -5.93 0.86
N GLU A 46 -1.27 -7.19 1.07
CA GLU A 46 -1.12 -7.79 2.39
C GLU A 46 0.15 -8.65 2.44
N PHE A 47 0.72 -8.78 3.64
CA PHE A 47 1.73 -9.79 3.93
C PHE A 47 1.21 -10.74 5.02
N ASP A 48 0.99 -12.01 4.66
CA ASP A 48 0.71 -13.07 5.62
C ASP A 48 2.02 -13.52 6.25
N SER A 49 2.31 -13.05 7.47
CA SER A 49 3.55 -13.35 8.20
C SER A 49 3.68 -14.84 8.57
N LYS A 50 2.56 -15.56 8.72
CA LYS A 50 2.54 -17.00 9.05
C LYS A 50 2.91 -17.84 7.85
N LYS A 51 2.34 -17.51 6.68
CA LYS A 51 2.64 -18.21 5.43
C LYS A 51 3.86 -17.66 4.70
N LYS A 52 4.35 -16.48 5.11
CA LYS A 52 5.39 -15.69 4.43
C LYS A 52 5.01 -15.41 2.98
N GLN A 53 3.81 -14.87 2.77
CA GLN A 53 3.23 -14.67 1.44
C GLN A 53 2.76 -13.23 1.26
N PHE A 54 3.04 -12.67 0.09
CA PHE A 54 2.36 -11.49 -0.38
C PHE A 54 1.02 -11.86 -1.01
N VAL A 55 0.00 -11.06 -0.73
CA VAL A 55 -1.32 -11.15 -1.34
C VAL A 55 -1.65 -9.82 -1.99
N SER A 56 -2.03 -9.85 -3.26
CA SER A 56 -2.61 -8.72 -3.98
C SER A 56 -4.06 -9.06 -4.30
N THR A 57 -4.99 -8.22 -3.89
CA THR A 57 -6.39 -8.31 -4.30
C THR A 57 -6.82 -6.98 -4.90
N TYR A 58 -7.40 -6.99 -6.09
CA TYR A 58 -8.08 -5.80 -6.61
C TYR A 58 -9.44 -6.14 -7.20
N PHE A 59 -10.30 -5.12 -7.21
CA PHE A 59 -11.58 -5.11 -7.88
C PHE A 59 -11.73 -3.78 -8.63
N LEU A 60 -12.00 -3.84 -9.92
CA LEU A 60 -12.20 -2.70 -10.80
C LEU A 60 -13.61 -2.76 -11.38
N LYS A 61 -14.27 -1.61 -11.46
CA LYS A 61 -15.54 -1.47 -12.18
C LYS A 61 -15.61 -0.11 -12.88
N THR A 62 -15.95 -0.11 -14.16
CA THR A 62 -16.32 1.09 -14.92
C THR A 62 -17.85 1.15 -15.15
N GLY A 63 -18.36 2.32 -15.52
CA GLY A 63 -19.77 2.68 -15.57
C GLY A 63 -20.60 1.93 -16.63
N LYS A 64 -21.90 2.26 -16.68
CA LYS A 64 -22.91 1.57 -17.49
C LYS A 64 -22.80 1.94 -18.97
N GLY A 65 -22.67 0.93 -19.84
CA GLY A 65 -22.69 1.10 -21.30
C GLY A 65 -22.03 -0.06 -22.04
N ALA A 66 -21.85 0.07 -23.36
CA ALA A 66 -21.21 -0.96 -24.19
C ALA A 66 -19.72 -1.23 -23.83
N GLY A 67 -19.10 -0.37 -23.02
CA GLY A 67 -17.75 -0.50 -22.48
C GLY A 67 -17.69 -0.79 -20.97
N GLU A 68 -18.79 -1.27 -20.36
CA GLU A 68 -18.77 -1.67 -18.95
C GLU A 68 -17.76 -2.81 -18.75
N LEU A 69 -16.75 -2.52 -17.94
CA LEU A 69 -15.69 -3.44 -17.56
C LEU A 69 -15.78 -3.69 -16.05
N THR A 70 -15.83 -4.95 -15.66
CA THR A 70 -15.61 -5.38 -14.28
C THR A 70 -14.45 -6.36 -14.26
N GLU A 71 -13.45 -6.09 -13.43
CA GLU A 71 -12.29 -6.96 -13.29
C GLU A 71 -12.00 -7.24 -11.83
N SER A 72 -11.44 -8.42 -11.55
CA SER A 72 -10.90 -8.73 -10.24
C SER A 72 -9.70 -9.65 -10.35
N LEU A 73 -8.74 -9.44 -9.45
CA LEU A 73 -7.58 -10.30 -9.28
C LEU A 73 -7.44 -10.66 -7.81
N LYS A 74 -7.05 -11.90 -7.56
CA LYS A 74 -6.45 -12.31 -6.29
C LYS A 74 -5.19 -13.11 -6.57
N ALA A 75 -4.04 -12.55 -6.24
CA ALA A 75 -2.73 -13.08 -6.56
C ALA A 75 -1.92 -13.33 -5.30
N TYR A 76 -1.13 -14.41 -5.33
CA TYR A 76 -0.30 -14.87 -4.23
C TYR A 76 1.14 -15.07 -4.72
N ALA A 77 2.08 -14.55 -3.93
CA ALA A 77 3.50 -14.78 -4.13
C ALA A 77 4.18 -15.11 -2.79
N ASP A 78 5.30 -15.81 -2.81
CA ASP A 78 6.10 -16.03 -1.61
C ASP A 78 6.85 -14.75 -1.18
N SER A 79 7.60 -14.81 -0.09
CA SER A 79 8.39 -13.66 0.39
C SER A 79 9.43 -13.17 -0.61
N GLU A 80 9.83 -14.02 -1.57
CA GLU A 80 10.75 -13.70 -2.67
C GLU A 80 10.03 -13.23 -3.95
N LEU A 81 8.72 -13.01 -3.86
CA LEU A 81 7.84 -12.64 -4.97
C LEU A 81 7.76 -13.73 -6.06
N ALA A 82 8.19 -14.96 -5.76
CA ALA A 82 7.96 -16.07 -6.65
C ALA A 82 6.45 -16.39 -6.69
N PRO A 83 5.88 -16.61 -7.88
CA PRO A 83 4.44 -16.77 -8.04
C PRO A 83 3.98 -18.08 -7.39
N ILE A 84 2.84 -18.03 -6.67
CA ILE A 84 2.20 -19.21 -6.06
C ILE A 84 0.90 -19.55 -6.79
N SER A 85 0.02 -18.57 -6.95
CA SER A 85 -1.24 -18.71 -7.67
C SER A 85 -1.84 -17.35 -7.99
N TYR A 86 -2.77 -17.31 -8.94
CA TYR A 86 -3.69 -16.18 -9.06
C TYR A 86 -5.05 -16.63 -9.61
N GLU A 87 -6.07 -15.86 -9.27
CA GLU A 87 -7.41 -15.94 -9.82
C GLU A 87 -7.73 -14.59 -10.46
N TYR A 88 -7.98 -14.61 -11.76
CA TYR A 88 -8.36 -13.43 -12.54
C TYR A 88 -9.77 -13.60 -13.09
N THR A 89 -10.55 -12.53 -13.07
CA THR A 89 -11.88 -12.46 -13.71
C THR A 89 -12.00 -11.13 -14.43
N SER A 90 -12.54 -11.16 -15.65
CA SER A 90 -12.93 -9.98 -16.42
C SER A 90 -14.31 -10.21 -17.04
N LEU A 91 -15.14 -9.18 -16.95
CA LEU A 91 -16.45 -9.09 -17.58
C LEU A 91 -16.46 -7.80 -18.41
N THR A 92 -16.54 -7.94 -19.73
CA THR A 92 -16.68 -6.81 -20.66
C THR A 92 -17.99 -6.96 -21.42
N GLY A 93 -18.99 -6.14 -21.09
CA GLY A 93 -20.34 -6.32 -21.62
C GLY A 93 -20.91 -7.71 -21.28
N LYS A 94 -21.02 -8.60 -22.28
CA LYS A 94 -21.46 -10.00 -22.08
C LYS A 94 -20.31 -11.00 -22.03
N ASP A 95 -19.11 -10.58 -22.41
CA ASP A 95 -17.95 -11.44 -22.49
C ASP A 95 -17.35 -11.64 -21.11
N THR A 96 -17.19 -12.90 -20.72
CA THR A 96 -16.62 -13.33 -19.45
C THR A 96 -15.31 -14.07 -19.72
N LYS A 97 -14.29 -13.75 -18.94
CA LYS A 97 -13.03 -14.50 -18.88
C LYS A 97 -12.67 -14.73 -17.42
N THR A 98 -12.33 -15.97 -17.10
CA THR A 98 -11.67 -16.32 -15.84
C THR A 98 -10.38 -17.08 -16.08
N ILE A 99 -9.41 -16.90 -15.19
CA ILE A 99 -8.15 -17.65 -15.18
C ILE A 99 -7.88 -18.08 -13.74
N ASP A 100 -7.83 -19.38 -13.49
CA ASP A 100 -7.33 -19.98 -12.23
C ASP A 100 -5.96 -20.57 -12.53
N ALA A 101 -4.92 -19.96 -11.96
CA ALA A 101 -3.53 -20.30 -12.21
C ALA A 101 -2.81 -20.76 -10.94
N LYS A 102 -2.00 -21.81 -11.08
CA LYS A 102 -1.16 -22.36 -10.02
C LYS A 102 0.26 -22.57 -10.52
N PHE A 103 1.21 -22.35 -9.61
CA PHE A 103 2.63 -22.50 -9.89
C PHE A 103 3.21 -23.63 -9.06
N LYS A 104 3.88 -24.57 -9.71
CA LYS A 104 4.53 -25.69 -9.03
C LYS A 104 5.78 -26.12 -9.79
N ASN A 105 6.88 -26.30 -9.06
CA ASN A 105 8.15 -26.78 -9.62
C ASN A 105 8.63 -25.98 -10.85
N GLY A 106 8.44 -24.65 -10.83
CA GLY A 106 8.82 -23.77 -11.94
C GLY A 106 7.91 -23.87 -13.17
N ASN A 107 6.72 -24.47 -13.06
CA ASN A 107 5.73 -24.52 -14.12
C ASN A 107 4.45 -23.78 -13.71
N LEU A 108 3.84 -23.10 -14.67
CA LEU A 108 2.50 -22.54 -14.60
C LEU A 108 1.52 -23.57 -15.19
N SER A 109 0.46 -23.87 -14.45
CA SER A 109 -0.74 -24.55 -14.94
C SER A 109 -1.94 -23.66 -14.67
N ALA A 110 -2.71 -23.31 -15.71
CA ALA A 110 -3.90 -22.50 -15.56
C ALA A 110 -5.09 -23.04 -16.36
N ILE A 111 -6.28 -22.85 -15.79
CA ILE A 111 -7.56 -23.11 -16.44
C ILE A 111 -8.13 -21.76 -16.87
N VAL A 112 -8.31 -21.57 -18.17
CA VAL A 112 -8.91 -20.36 -18.74
C VAL A 112 -10.31 -20.69 -19.18
N THR A 113 -11.31 -19.99 -18.65
CA THR A 113 -12.70 -20.12 -19.10
C THR A 113 -13.13 -18.82 -19.76
N THR A 114 -13.46 -18.85 -21.05
CA THR A 114 -13.99 -17.70 -21.79
C THR A 114 -15.39 -18.03 -22.31
N ASN A 115 -16.41 -17.29 -21.87
CA ASN A 115 -17.81 -17.50 -22.25
C ASN A 115 -18.26 -18.97 -22.09
N GLY A 116 -17.90 -19.59 -20.97
CA GLY A 116 -18.19 -20.99 -20.65
C GLY A 116 -17.31 -22.03 -21.36
N LYS A 117 -16.43 -21.64 -22.28
CA LYS A 117 -15.47 -22.53 -22.94
C LYS A 117 -14.16 -22.57 -22.18
N THR A 118 -13.70 -23.76 -21.83
CA THR A 118 -12.47 -23.95 -21.07
C THR A 118 -11.29 -24.35 -21.96
N SER A 119 -10.12 -23.80 -21.64
CA SER A 119 -8.82 -24.18 -22.20
C SER A 119 -7.76 -24.23 -21.10
N ARG A 120 -6.60 -24.81 -21.39
CA ARG A 120 -5.48 -24.91 -20.44
C ARG A 120 -4.26 -24.16 -20.94
N ILE A 121 -3.56 -23.55 -20.00
CA ILE A 121 -2.21 -23.01 -20.20
C ILE A 121 -1.26 -23.88 -19.37
N GLU A 122 -0.26 -24.45 -20.01
CA GLU A 122 0.85 -25.12 -19.34
C GLU A 122 2.16 -24.59 -19.93
N LYS A 123 3.02 -24.02 -19.08
CA LYS A 123 4.31 -23.50 -19.53
C LYS A 123 5.35 -23.50 -18.43
N LYS A 124 6.61 -23.62 -18.83
CA LYS A 124 7.75 -23.41 -17.94
C LYS A 124 7.91 -21.92 -17.64
N VAL A 125 8.13 -21.60 -16.37
CA VAL A 125 8.34 -20.24 -15.87
C VAL A 125 9.83 -20.03 -15.65
N PRO A 126 10.47 -19.10 -16.37
CA PRO A 126 11.87 -18.77 -16.14
C PRO A 126 12.12 -18.28 -14.72
N LYS A 127 13.29 -18.61 -14.16
CA LYS A 127 13.68 -18.15 -12.83
C LYS A 127 13.72 -16.62 -12.79
N GLY A 128 13.19 -16.03 -11.71
CA GLY A 128 13.09 -14.58 -11.54
C GLY A 128 11.83 -13.96 -12.14
N THR A 129 10.97 -14.75 -12.80
CA THR A 129 9.64 -14.30 -13.22
C THR A 129 8.71 -14.17 -12.00
N PHE A 130 7.94 -13.10 -11.92
CA PHE A 130 6.98 -12.80 -10.85
C PHE A 130 5.61 -12.41 -11.46
N LEU A 131 4.57 -12.26 -10.63
CA LEU A 131 3.26 -11.75 -11.08
C LEU A 131 3.30 -10.22 -11.21
N SER A 132 2.83 -9.67 -12.33
CA SER A 132 3.03 -8.26 -12.66
C SER A 132 2.43 -7.30 -11.62
N THR A 133 1.37 -7.70 -10.92
CA THR A 133 0.77 -6.93 -9.82
C THR A 133 1.76 -6.59 -8.69
N PHE A 134 2.84 -7.36 -8.52
CA PHE A 134 3.83 -7.14 -7.46
C PHE A 134 5.04 -6.29 -7.88
N LEU A 135 5.01 -5.63 -9.05
CA LEU A 135 6.14 -4.85 -9.57
C LEU A 135 6.66 -3.80 -8.57
N VAL A 136 5.77 -3.08 -7.89
CA VAL A 136 6.19 -2.07 -6.90
C VAL A 136 6.94 -2.71 -5.73
N TYR A 137 6.48 -3.86 -5.24
CA TYR A 137 7.16 -4.61 -4.18
C TYR A 137 8.49 -5.20 -4.64
N LEU A 138 8.61 -5.59 -5.92
CA LEU A 138 9.89 -5.99 -6.48
C LEU A 138 10.91 -4.86 -6.42
N MET A 139 10.51 -3.64 -6.82
CA MET A 139 11.38 -2.46 -6.76
C MET A 139 11.74 -2.10 -5.32
N LEU A 140 10.78 -2.14 -4.39
CA LEU A 140 11.02 -1.91 -2.96
C LEU A 140 11.96 -2.94 -2.32
N LYS A 141 11.93 -4.20 -2.78
CA LYS A 141 12.85 -5.24 -2.31
C LYS A 141 14.29 -5.05 -2.82
N SER A 142 14.54 -4.11 -3.72
CA SER A 142 15.90 -3.80 -4.13
C SER A 142 16.71 -3.24 -2.93
N LYS A 143 18.04 -3.39 -2.96
CA LYS A 143 18.90 -3.02 -1.82
C LYS A 143 18.71 -1.57 -1.35
N ASP A 144 18.38 -0.68 -2.27
CA ASP A 144 18.21 0.76 -2.01
C ASP A 144 16.73 1.17 -1.88
N GLY A 145 15.78 0.22 -1.96
CA GLY A 145 14.35 0.53 -2.06
C GLY A 145 13.97 1.19 -3.40
N LEU A 146 12.99 2.08 -3.38
CA LEU A 146 12.69 2.94 -4.54
C LEU A 146 13.74 4.04 -4.62
N LYS A 147 14.48 4.09 -5.73
CA LYS A 147 15.56 5.05 -5.95
C LYS A 147 15.36 5.83 -7.24
N SER A 148 15.48 7.15 -7.17
CA SER A 148 15.40 8.03 -8.32
C SER A 148 16.40 7.65 -9.40
N GLU A 149 16.01 7.88 -10.66
CA GLU A 149 16.86 7.72 -11.85
C GLU A 149 17.39 6.30 -12.02
N THR A 150 16.61 5.30 -11.59
CA THR A 150 16.94 3.88 -11.77
C THR A 150 16.07 3.22 -12.82
N ASN A 151 16.65 2.27 -13.51
CA ASN A 151 15.99 1.45 -14.52
C ASN A 151 15.93 0.01 -14.04
N TYR A 152 14.73 -0.57 -14.04
CA TYR A 152 14.48 -1.96 -13.69
C TYR A 152 13.97 -2.71 -14.93
N GLU A 153 14.83 -3.52 -15.52
CA GLU A 153 14.40 -4.52 -16.49
C GLU A 153 13.89 -5.75 -15.76
N TYR A 154 12.76 -6.30 -16.22
CA TYR A 154 12.11 -7.39 -15.53
C TYR A 154 11.40 -8.33 -16.49
N GLN A 155 11.06 -9.52 -15.99
CA GLN A 155 10.19 -10.47 -16.67
C GLN A 155 9.02 -10.81 -15.74
N ALA A 156 7.79 -10.65 -16.21
CA ALA A 156 6.60 -10.86 -15.40
C ALA A 156 5.56 -11.70 -16.15
N ILE A 157 4.66 -12.29 -15.38
CA ILE A 157 3.43 -12.91 -15.88
C ILE A 157 2.34 -11.85 -15.88
N ALA A 158 1.66 -11.69 -17.01
CA ALA A 158 0.45 -10.89 -17.13
C ALA A 158 -0.74 -11.75 -16.70
N GLU A 159 -1.41 -11.38 -15.62
CA GLU A 159 -2.45 -12.18 -14.99
C GLU A 159 -3.73 -12.27 -15.83
N GLU A 160 -3.93 -11.36 -16.80
CA GLU A 160 -5.08 -11.30 -17.71
C GLU A 160 -5.03 -12.31 -18.88
N ASP A 161 -3.85 -12.88 -19.16
CA ASP A 161 -3.64 -13.88 -20.22
C ASP A 161 -2.65 -15.01 -19.86
N GLY A 162 -2.01 -14.93 -18.69
CA GLY A 162 -0.98 -15.87 -18.22
C GLY A 162 0.31 -15.86 -19.03
N GLY A 163 0.48 -14.93 -19.98
CA GLY A 163 1.66 -14.73 -20.81
C GLY A 163 2.85 -14.22 -20.00
N ILE A 164 4.06 -14.55 -20.46
CA ILE A 164 5.30 -14.10 -19.82
C ILE A 164 5.94 -13.08 -20.74
N TYR A 165 6.12 -11.87 -20.24
CA TYR A 165 6.61 -10.74 -21.01
C TYR A 165 7.78 -10.06 -20.31
N LYS A 166 8.67 -9.48 -21.10
CA LYS A 166 9.67 -8.54 -20.59
C LYS A 166 9.00 -7.19 -20.39
N GLY A 167 9.45 -6.47 -19.37
CA GLY A 167 9.04 -5.10 -19.11
C GLY A 167 10.20 -4.27 -18.58
N GLN A 168 9.96 -2.98 -18.49
CA GLN A 168 10.92 -2.00 -18.03
C GLN A 168 10.21 -0.95 -17.18
N ALA A 169 10.71 -0.71 -15.96
CA ALA A 169 10.26 0.38 -15.11
C ALA A 169 11.40 1.39 -14.91
N LEU A 170 11.16 2.63 -15.35
CA LEU A 170 12.05 3.76 -15.13
C LEU A 170 11.51 4.59 -13.97
N VAL A 171 12.25 4.64 -12.87
CA VAL A 171 11.92 5.46 -11.69
C VAL A 171 12.48 6.85 -11.91
N GLY A 172 11.59 7.83 -12.07
CA GLY A 172 11.94 9.24 -12.19
C GLY A 172 12.36 9.86 -10.85
N LYS A 173 12.58 11.17 -10.86
CA LYS A 173 12.80 11.95 -9.63
C LYS A 173 11.53 12.01 -8.80
N GLU A 174 11.71 12.30 -7.52
CA GLU A 174 10.60 12.63 -6.65
C GLU A 174 9.93 13.93 -7.10
N GLU A 175 8.61 13.95 -7.14
CA GLU A 175 7.79 15.11 -7.43
C GLU A 175 6.59 15.19 -6.48
N MET A 176 5.90 16.33 -6.50
CA MET A 176 4.67 16.51 -5.74
C MET A 176 3.49 16.08 -6.60
N PHE A 177 2.69 15.14 -6.09
CA PHE A 177 1.43 14.71 -6.68
C PHE A 177 0.33 14.78 -5.62
N ASN A 178 -0.69 15.62 -5.85
CA ASN A 178 -1.81 15.83 -4.94
C ASN A 178 -1.40 16.11 -3.48
N GLY A 179 -0.32 16.89 -3.30
CA GLY A 179 0.20 17.24 -1.97
C GLY A 179 1.09 16.17 -1.32
N PHE A 180 1.40 15.08 -2.02
CA PHE A 180 2.29 14.03 -1.54
C PHE A 180 3.56 13.94 -2.38
N LYS A 181 4.67 13.65 -1.71
CA LYS A 181 5.94 13.34 -2.37
C LYS A 181 5.86 11.92 -2.93
N VAL A 182 6.11 11.79 -4.24
CA VAL A 182 6.02 10.51 -4.96
C VAL A 182 7.16 10.37 -5.96
N PHE A 183 7.54 9.13 -6.25
CA PHE A 183 8.29 8.78 -7.44
C PHE A 183 7.33 8.64 -8.62
N LYS A 184 7.67 9.28 -9.74
CA LYS A 184 7.02 9.05 -11.03
C LYS A 184 7.67 7.87 -11.73
N ILE A 185 6.95 6.77 -11.88
CA ILE A 185 7.48 5.55 -12.49
C ILE A 185 6.85 5.37 -13.87
N LEU A 186 7.68 5.37 -14.91
CA LEU A 186 7.26 5.00 -16.26
C LEU A 186 7.47 3.50 -16.46
N ASN A 187 6.38 2.77 -16.53
CA ASN A 187 6.38 1.34 -16.83
C ASN A 187 6.06 1.08 -18.30
N THR A 188 6.87 0.26 -18.97
CA THR A 188 6.59 -0.26 -20.31
C THR A 188 6.43 -1.77 -20.23
N TYR A 189 5.24 -2.28 -20.56
CA TYR A 189 4.90 -3.69 -20.47
C TYR A 189 3.85 -4.05 -21.52
N LYS A 190 4.07 -5.14 -22.27
CA LYS A 190 3.21 -5.55 -23.39
C LYS A 190 2.94 -4.40 -24.38
N ASP A 191 4.02 -3.73 -24.80
CA ASP A 191 4.01 -2.56 -25.69
C ASP A 191 3.17 -1.36 -25.21
N SER A 192 2.66 -1.43 -23.98
CA SER A 192 1.85 -0.39 -23.35
C SER A 192 2.70 0.38 -22.36
N LYS A 193 2.44 1.68 -22.26
CA LYS A 193 3.14 2.58 -21.34
C LYS A 193 2.19 3.11 -20.29
N PHE A 194 2.62 3.06 -19.04
CA PHE A 194 1.84 3.53 -17.90
C PHE A 194 2.73 4.37 -17.00
N LEU A 195 2.24 5.52 -16.57
CA LEU A 195 2.83 6.27 -15.46
C LEU A 195 2.16 5.82 -14.17
N SER A 196 2.95 5.66 -13.11
CA SER A 196 2.48 5.44 -11.75
C SER A 196 3.10 6.46 -10.82
N TYR A 197 2.31 7.00 -9.90
CA TYR A 197 2.75 7.93 -8.86
C TYR A 197 2.81 7.16 -7.54
N VAL A 198 4.01 6.83 -7.09
CA VAL A 198 4.23 5.87 -5.99
C VAL A 198 5.02 6.54 -4.87
N ASN A 199 4.55 6.48 -3.64
CA ASN A 199 5.32 7.01 -2.50
C ASN A 199 6.44 6.05 -2.07
N GLU A 200 7.28 6.49 -1.13
CA GLU A 200 8.40 5.68 -0.59
C GLU A 200 7.99 4.33 0.03
N ARG A 201 6.70 4.18 0.39
CA ARG A 201 6.12 2.94 0.95
C ARG A 201 5.58 2.00 -0.11
N GLY A 202 5.63 2.37 -1.39
CA GLY A 202 5.04 1.59 -2.49
C GLY A 202 3.53 1.75 -2.64
N GLU A 203 2.92 2.73 -1.98
CA GLU A 203 1.50 3.01 -2.17
C GLU A 203 1.32 3.79 -3.48
N VAL A 204 0.42 3.32 -4.34
CA VAL A 204 0.11 3.95 -5.63
C VAL A 204 -0.98 5.01 -5.42
N LEU A 205 -0.63 6.27 -5.61
CA LEU A 205 -1.54 7.42 -5.47
C LEU A 205 -2.29 7.73 -6.76
N GLY A 206 -1.76 7.30 -7.90
CA GLY A 206 -2.43 7.42 -9.17
C GLY A 206 -1.68 6.73 -10.29
N THR A 207 -2.37 6.53 -11.40
CA THR A 207 -1.81 5.96 -12.62
C THR A 207 -2.29 6.73 -13.83
N ASN A 208 -1.58 6.63 -14.96
CA ASN A 208 -2.00 7.14 -16.25
C ASN A 208 -1.55 6.17 -17.35
N ALA A 209 -2.51 5.52 -18.00
CA ALA A 209 -2.27 4.69 -19.17
C ALA A 209 -2.06 5.58 -20.41
N LEU A 210 -0.80 5.77 -20.78
CA LEU A 210 -0.42 6.69 -21.85
C LEU A 210 -1.02 6.21 -23.18
N GLY A 211 -1.70 7.12 -23.87
CA GLY A 211 -2.37 6.83 -25.14
C GLY A 211 -3.82 6.34 -25.01
N GLN A 212 -4.30 6.03 -23.80
CA GLN A 212 -5.71 5.64 -23.57
C GLN A 212 -6.53 6.74 -22.90
N ALA A 213 -5.89 7.82 -22.43
CA ALA A 213 -6.51 8.87 -21.62
C ALA A 213 -7.22 8.34 -20.34
N ILE A 214 -6.83 7.14 -19.88
CA ILE A 214 -7.33 6.54 -18.64
C ILE A 214 -6.33 6.79 -17.53
N SER A 215 -6.81 7.29 -16.40
CA SER A 215 -6.02 7.48 -15.19
C SER A 215 -6.75 6.97 -13.96
N THR A 216 -5.99 6.72 -12.90
CA THR A 216 -6.56 6.49 -11.56
C THR A 216 -6.07 7.53 -10.58
N GLU A 217 -6.91 7.85 -9.60
CA GLU A 217 -6.58 8.75 -8.50
C GLU A 217 -7.05 8.13 -7.18
N LEU A 218 -6.11 7.85 -6.28
CA LEU A 218 -6.39 7.39 -4.93
C LEU A 218 -7.16 8.47 -4.17
N VAL A 219 -8.14 8.06 -3.37
CA VAL A 219 -8.93 8.97 -2.53
C VAL A 219 -9.02 8.48 -1.09
N GLY A 220 -9.28 9.41 -0.18
CA GLY A 220 -9.35 9.12 1.25
C GLY A 220 -10.67 8.49 1.71
N LYS A 221 -11.71 8.44 0.87
CA LYS A 221 -13.01 7.83 1.23
C LYS A 221 -13.55 7.01 0.07
N ALA A 222 -14.14 5.85 0.39
CA ALA A 222 -14.75 4.96 -0.60
C ALA A 222 -15.84 5.66 -1.44
N GLY A 223 -16.67 6.52 -0.82
CA GLY A 223 -17.73 7.26 -1.53
C GLY A 223 -17.20 8.22 -2.59
N ASP A 224 -16.01 8.79 -2.39
CA ASP A 224 -15.37 9.68 -3.37
C ASP A 224 -14.93 8.90 -4.61
N ALA A 225 -14.53 7.64 -4.44
CA ALA A 225 -14.13 6.76 -5.54
C ALA A 225 -15.33 6.20 -6.30
N THR A 226 -16.42 5.85 -5.61
CA THR A 226 -17.53 5.15 -6.27
C THR A 226 -18.50 6.10 -6.95
N ALA A 227 -18.42 7.42 -6.70
CA ALA A 227 -19.45 8.38 -7.07
C ALA A 227 -20.86 7.91 -6.65
N ASN A 228 -20.95 7.27 -5.48
CA ASN A 228 -22.16 6.63 -4.95
C ASN A 228 -22.74 5.50 -5.81
N GLN A 229 -21.98 4.95 -6.77
CA GLN A 229 -22.34 3.70 -7.41
C GLN A 229 -22.46 2.59 -6.37
N SER A 230 -23.45 1.72 -6.53
CA SER A 230 -23.68 0.60 -5.63
C SER A 230 -22.51 -0.38 -5.69
N VAL A 231 -21.86 -0.62 -4.56
CA VAL A 231 -20.82 -1.63 -4.42
C VAL A 231 -21.38 -2.85 -3.70
N SER A 232 -21.23 -4.04 -4.30
CA SER A 232 -21.72 -5.28 -3.70
C SER A 232 -20.86 -5.68 -2.51
N ALA A 233 -21.34 -5.44 -1.29
CA ALA A 233 -20.64 -5.83 -0.07
C ALA A 233 -20.35 -7.34 -0.01
N ASN A 234 -21.24 -8.19 -0.55
CA ASN A 234 -21.03 -9.63 -0.61
C ASN A 234 -19.87 -9.97 -1.54
N LEU A 235 -19.81 -9.36 -2.72
CA LEU A 235 -18.70 -9.56 -3.66
C LEU A 235 -17.37 -9.13 -3.03
N LEU A 236 -17.35 -7.97 -2.36
CA LEU A 236 -16.14 -7.50 -1.68
C LEU A 236 -15.70 -8.45 -0.56
N LYS A 237 -16.63 -8.98 0.24
CA LYS A 237 -16.30 -9.99 1.26
C LYS A 237 -15.76 -11.28 0.64
N THR A 238 -16.30 -11.73 -0.49
CA THR A 238 -15.77 -12.90 -1.20
C THR A 238 -14.34 -12.68 -1.67
N LEU A 239 -14.05 -11.52 -2.28
CA LEU A 239 -12.72 -11.22 -2.81
C LEU A 239 -11.70 -10.96 -1.69
N PHE A 240 -12.03 -10.03 -0.78
CA PHE A 240 -11.12 -9.46 0.22
C PHE A 240 -11.23 -10.11 1.62
N GLY A 241 -12.12 -11.09 1.82
CA GLY A 241 -12.41 -11.69 3.14
C GLY A 241 -13.25 -10.81 4.08
N ALA A 242 -13.24 -9.50 3.87
CA ALA A 242 -14.06 -8.50 4.53
C ALA A 242 -14.26 -7.32 3.57
N THR A 243 -15.26 -6.46 3.80
CA THR A 243 -15.40 -5.23 3.02
C THR A 243 -14.21 -4.29 3.31
N PRO A 244 -13.40 -3.91 2.31
CA PRO A 244 -12.28 -2.97 2.50
C PRO A 244 -12.76 -1.64 3.05
N ALA A 245 -12.10 -1.13 4.09
CA ALA A 245 -12.43 0.15 4.71
C ALA A 245 -11.83 1.34 3.93
N GLY A 246 -10.69 1.11 3.26
CA GLY A 246 -9.97 2.13 2.51
C GLY A 246 -9.15 3.06 3.42
N GLU A 247 -8.73 2.56 4.58
CA GLU A 247 -8.06 3.38 5.62
C GLU A 247 -6.54 3.17 5.67
N ALA A 248 -6.04 2.08 5.11
CA ALA A 248 -4.60 1.78 5.09
C ALA A 248 -3.89 2.42 3.89
N ASN A 249 -3.99 3.75 3.74
CA ASN A 249 -3.29 4.52 2.71
C ASN A 249 -2.90 5.93 3.18
N VAL A 250 -1.96 6.57 2.48
CA VAL A 250 -1.42 7.88 2.87
C VAL A 250 -2.48 8.99 2.89
N ILE A 251 -3.45 8.97 1.97
CA ILE A 251 -4.44 10.05 1.85
C ILE A 251 -5.38 10.04 3.06
N PHE A 252 -5.88 8.86 3.44
CA PHE A 252 -6.70 8.72 4.65
C PHE A 252 -5.93 9.13 5.91
N ARG A 253 -4.67 8.68 6.05
CA ARG A 253 -3.84 9.00 7.22
C ARG A 253 -3.57 10.51 7.34
N ALA A 254 -3.25 11.18 6.24
CA ALA A 254 -3.03 12.62 6.21
C ALA A 254 -4.29 13.40 6.59
N LYS A 255 -5.45 13.00 6.06
CA LYS A 255 -6.73 13.60 6.43
C LYS A 255 -7.04 13.45 7.92
N LYS A 256 -6.86 12.25 8.46
CA LYS A 256 -7.09 11.98 9.88
C LYS A 256 -6.19 12.82 10.79
N LEU A 257 -4.93 13.04 10.39
CA LEU A 257 -4.01 13.90 11.12
C LEU A 257 -4.49 15.36 11.12
N ASN A 258 -4.84 15.89 9.94
CA ASN A 258 -5.34 17.26 9.80
C ASN A 258 -6.63 17.48 10.60
N ASP A 259 -7.55 16.50 10.57
CA ASP A 259 -8.81 16.57 11.34
C ASP A 259 -8.53 16.56 12.85
N ALA A 260 -7.53 15.79 13.31
CA ALA A 260 -7.11 15.77 14.72
C ALA A 260 -6.45 17.09 15.15
N GLU A 261 -5.62 17.69 14.30
CA GLU A 261 -5.00 19.00 14.55
C GLU A 261 -6.05 20.12 14.61
N ALA A 262 -7.07 20.09 13.73
CA ALA A 262 -8.16 21.06 13.74
C ALA A 262 -9.07 20.94 14.97
N GLN A 263 -9.16 19.75 15.56
CA GLN A 263 -9.95 19.48 16.78
C GLN A 263 -9.15 19.67 18.08
N ALA A 264 -7.82 19.80 18.00
CA ALA A 264 -7.01 20.14 19.16
C ALA A 264 -7.36 21.58 19.59
N ALA A 265 -7.89 21.73 20.81
CA ALA A 265 -8.16 23.06 21.38
C ALA A 265 -6.88 23.91 21.30
N PRO A 266 -6.97 25.22 20.96
CA PRO A 266 -5.80 26.07 20.93
C PRO A 266 -5.12 26.01 22.28
N ALA A 267 -3.84 25.64 22.29
CA ALA A 267 -3.05 25.60 23.51
C ALA A 267 -3.17 26.96 24.21
N THR A 268 -3.94 27.02 25.29
CA THR A 268 -4.05 28.21 26.11
C THR A 268 -2.66 28.47 26.68
N LYS A 269 -1.98 29.46 26.12
CA LYS A 269 -0.82 30.09 26.76
C LYS A 269 -1.32 30.79 28.03
N GLN A 270 -1.53 30.03 29.08
CA GLN A 270 -1.63 30.53 30.44
C GLN A 270 -0.75 29.66 31.33
N LEU A 271 0.57 29.88 31.21
CA LEU A 271 1.48 29.63 32.32
C LEU A 271 1.06 30.60 33.43
N GLY A 272 0.17 30.14 34.31
CA GLY A 272 -0.10 30.82 35.56
C GLY A 272 1.21 30.93 36.33
N VAL A 273 1.73 32.14 36.43
CA VAL A 273 2.73 32.48 37.45
C VAL A 273 2.01 32.29 38.79
N PRO A 274 2.48 31.41 39.70
CA PRO A 274 1.93 31.37 41.04
C PRO A 274 2.15 32.73 41.70
N GLN A 275 1.06 33.41 42.07
CA GLN A 275 1.16 34.58 42.94
C GLN A 275 1.74 34.12 44.28
N GLY A 276 3.04 34.34 44.47
CA GLY A 276 3.72 34.12 45.73
C GLY A 276 3.25 35.14 46.76
N THR A 277 2.75 34.62 47.88
CA THR A 277 2.44 35.31 49.12
C THR A 277 3.63 36.18 49.58
N PRO A 278 3.43 37.44 49.98
CA PRO A 278 4.51 38.27 50.48
C PRO A 278 4.92 37.82 51.88
N GLY A 279 6.18 37.41 52.02
CA GLY A 279 6.83 37.24 53.32
C GLY A 279 7.21 35.81 53.65
N GLN A 280 8.40 35.38 53.19
CA GLN A 280 9.34 34.63 54.02
C GLN A 280 10.73 34.68 53.39
N ASN A 281 11.67 35.19 54.19
CA ASN A 281 13.08 35.39 53.87
C ASN A 281 13.76 34.09 53.44
N ILE A 282 14.19 34.00 52.18
CA ILE A 282 15.23 33.05 51.78
C ILE A 282 16.54 33.85 51.68
N GLN A 283 17.42 33.61 52.64
CA GLN A 283 18.78 34.14 52.66
C GLN A 283 19.59 33.52 51.51
N ILE A 284 19.94 34.32 50.51
CA ILE A 284 20.97 33.96 49.52
C ILE A 284 22.31 34.39 50.11
N LYS A 285 23.11 33.41 50.51
CA LYS A 285 24.50 33.60 50.93
C LYS A 285 25.34 33.86 49.67
N ALA A 286 25.85 35.07 49.54
CA ALA A 286 26.76 35.45 48.47
C ALA A 286 28.07 34.64 48.56
N GLN A 287 28.54 34.13 47.41
CA GLN A 287 29.92 33.69 47.25
C GLN A 287 30.61 34.71 46.31
N PRO A 288 31.77 35.27 46.70
CA PRO A 288 32.33 36.43 46.03
C PRO A 288 33.02 36.08 44.71
N GLY A 289 32.83 36.96 43.73
CA GLY A 289 33.52 36.92 42.45
C GLY A 289 35.02 37.14 42.57
N GLN A 290 35.75 36.54 41.64
CA GLN A 290 37.05 37.06 41.23
C GLN A 290 36.87 37.84 39.93
N SER A 291 37.28 39.09 40.04
CA SER A 291 37.34 40.14 39.04
C SER A 291 38.27 39.82 37.88
N GLU A 292 37.84 40.22 36.69
CA GLU A 292 38.70 40.49 35.54
C GLU A 292 39.73 41.57 35.87
N GLU A 293 40.93 41.50 35.27
CA GLU A 293 41.55 42.65 34.60
C GLU A 293 42.69 42.20 33.64
N PRO A 294 43.10 43.06 32.68
CA PRO A 294 43.58 42.63 31.36
C PRO A 294 45.06 42.96 31.05
N SER A 295 45.51 42.43 29.90
CA SER A 295 46.54 42.96 28.98
C SER A 295 48.02 42.98 29.40
N LYS A 296 48.86 42.29 28.61
CA LYS A 296 49.99 42.88 27.83
C LYS A 296 50.71 41.81 27.00
N GLY A 297 51.07 42.17 25.77
CA GLY A 297 51.75 41.29 24.79
C GLY A 297 53.28 41.33 24.78
N LYS A 298 53.84 40.95 23.61
CA LYS A 298 55.25 40.65 23.24
C LYS A 298 55.71 39.25 23.68
N GLY A 299 56.34 38.40 22.87
CA GLY A 299 56.90 38.51 21.53
C GLY A 299 58.18 37.68 21.48
N ARG A 300 58.21 36.64 20.63
CA ARG A 300 59.34 36.06 19.87
C ARG A 300 58.97 34.65 19.43
#